data_AF-A0A849D4R2-F1
#
_entry.id   AF-A0A849D4R2-F1
#
_cell.length_a   1.000
_cell.length_b   1.000
_cell.length_c   1.000
_cell.angle_alpha   90.00
_cell.angle_beta   90.00
_cell.angle_gamma   90.00
#
_symmetry.space_group_name_H-M   'P 1'
#
loop_
_entity.id
_entity.type
_entity.pdbx_description
1 polymer ?
#
loop_
_entity_poly.entity_id
_entity_poly.type
_entity_poly.pdbx_seq_one_letter_code
_entity_poly.pdbx_strand_id
1 'polypeptide(L)'
;INFEDSYTLSVNTPIMAIDTARFAMMDQDSLAIPLEMELDSLNNRVNIGFTKEANARYLINLFPGAITDFFGATHDTLNLRLTTGSYADYGNLRLNLAGEVKYPLIVQLTNEQGMTSREIYATEPRVFEFNTIEPARYLIRLIFDTNQNGKWDTGDYLKKLQPEQVLYYGKVLEVRANWELEETFTVQY
;
A
#
# COMPACT_ATOMS: atom_id res chain seq x y z
N ILE A 1 -6.17 7.20 -7.54
CA ILE A 1 -5.05 6.46 -6.91
C ILE A 1 -4.52 7.28 -5.76
N ASN A 2 -4.17 6.64 -4.65
CA ASN A 2 -3.59 7.32 -3.50
C ASN A 2 -2.11 7.66 -3.75
N PHE A 3 -1.56 8.64 -3.02
CA PHE A 3 -0.16 9.07 -3.14
C PHE A 3 0.81 7.94 -2.79
N GLU A 4 0.54 7.24 -1.70
CA GLU A 4 1.39 6.18 -1.15
C GLU A 4 1.13 4.79 -1.76
N ASP A 5 0.09 4.65 -2.60
CA ASP A 5 -0.21 3.36 -3.24
C ASP A 5 0.67 3.11 -4.46
N SER A 6 1.22 1.91 -4.57
CA SER A 6 1.79 1.42 -5.84
C SER A 6 0.68 1.15 -6.85
N TYR A 7 0.86 1.59 -8.09
CA TYR A 7 -0.03 1.17 -9.17
C TYR A 7 0.44 -0.18 -9.71
N THR A 8 -0.46 -1.15 -9.84
CA THR A 8 -0.13 -2.47 -10.36
C THR A 8 -1.04 -2.82 -11.53
N LEU A 9 -0.44 -3.44 -12.54
CA LEU A 9 -1.15 -3.97 -13.69
C LEU A 9 -1.11 -5.49 -13.62
N SER A 10 -2.28 -6.12 -13.63
CA SER A 10 -2.42 -7.58 -13.61
C SER A 10 -3.04 -8.07 -14.90
N VAL A 11 -2.62 -9.24 -15.36
CA VAL A 11 -3.19 -9.94 -16.51
C VAL A 11 -3.67 -11.33 -16.10
N ASN A 12 -4.58 -11.90 -16.89
CA ASN A 12 -5.15 -13.21 -16.64
C ASN A 12 -4.26 -14.37 -17.11
N THR A 13 -3.24 -14.10 -17.94
CA THR A 13 -2.23 -15.07 -18.37
C THR A 13 -0.87 -14.76 -17.75
N PRO A 14 0.00 -15.76 -17.50
CA PRO A 14 1.31 -15.50 -16.92
C PRO A 14 2.16 -14.57 -17.81
N ILE A 15 2.66 -13.47 -17.24
CA ILE A 15 3.57 -12.53 -17.90
C ILE A 15 4.96 -13.16 -17.98
N MET A 16 5.50 -13.25 -19.19
CA MET A 16 6.84 -13.77 -19.42
C MET A 16 7.88 -12.64 -19.48
N ALA A 17 7.52 -11.51 -20.10
CA ALA A 17 8.42 -10.37 -20.26
C ALA A 17 7.65 -9.06 -20.38
N ILE A 18 8.31 -7.98 -19.96
CA ILE A 18 7.86 -6.60 -20.16
C ILE A 18 8.92 -5.83 -20.95
N ASP A 19 8.47 -4.96 -21.85
CA ASP A 19 9.33 -4.01 -22.57
C ASP A 19 9.01 -2.60 -22.11
N THR A 20 9.80 -2.08 -21.17
CA THR A 20 9.58 -0.78 -20.53
C THR A 20 9.65 0.39 -21.51
N ALA A 21 10.35 0.25 -22.64
CA ALA A 21 10.43 1.29 -23.67
C ALA A 21 9.10 1.49 -24.42
N ARG A 22 8.18 0.52 -24.31
CA ARG A 22 6.83 0.59 -24.89
C ARG A 22 5.77 1.07 -23.89
N PHE A 23 6.19 1.49 -22.71
CA PHE A 23 5.36 2.23 -21.76
C PHE A 23 5.68 3.71 -21.88
N ALA A 24 4.64 4.52 -22.04
CA ALA A 24 4.76 5.97 -22.00
C ALA A 24 3.75 6.53 -21.02
N MET A 25 4.22 7.35 -20.08
CA MET A 25 3.35 8.06 -19.17
C MET A 25 3.48 9.57 -19.38
N MET A 26 2.34 10.25 -19.37
CA MET A 26 2.26 11.70 -19.48
C MET A 26 1.30 12.25 -18.43
N ASP A 27 1.54 13.49 -18.00
CA ASP A 27 0.59 14.26 -17.19
C ASP A 27 -0.48 14.96 -18.04
N GLN A 28 -1.28 15.80 -17.38
CA GLN A 28 -2.33 16.60 -18.01
C GLN A 28 -1.81 17.64 -19.01
N ASP A 29 -0.56 18.08 -18.85
CA ASP A 29 0.11 19.06 -19.70
C ASP A 29 0.97 18.38 -20.79
N SER A 30 0.79 17.06 -20.95
CA SER A 30 1.53 16.21 -21.90
C SER A 30 3.05 16.15 -21.65
N LEU A 31 3.49 16.44 -20.42
CA LEU A 31 4.87 16.25 -20.01
C LEU A 31 5.12 14.77 -19.72
N ALA A 32 6.23 14.25 -20.25
CA ALA A 32 6.61 12.87 -20.04
C ALA A 32 7.06 12.64 -18.59
N ILE A 33 6.50 11.60 -17.96
CA ILE A 33 6.85 11.20 -16.60
C ILE A 33 7.65 9.89 -16.67
N PRO A 34 8.83 9.81 -16.02
CA PRO A 34 9.58 8.57 -15.93
C PRO A 34 8.81 7.53 -15.11
N LEU A 35 8.82 6.29 -15.61
CA LEU A 35 8.23 5.13 -14.95
C LEU A 35 9.33 4.23 -14.40
N GLU A 36 9.17 3.81 -13.16
CA GLU A 36 9.90 2.70 -12.57
C GLU A 36 9.02 1.45 -12.67
N MET A 37 9.53 0.38 -13.27
CA MET A 37 8.73 -0.80 -13.57
C MET A 37 9.42 -2.06 -13.11
N GLU A 38 8.67 -2.92 -12.43
CA GLU A 38 9.16 -4.21 -11.93
C GLU A 38 8.15 -5.30 -12.23
N LEU A 39 8.61 -6.43 -12.79
CA LEU A 39 7.80 -7.61 -13.00
C LEU A 39 7.83 -8.49 -11.75
N ASP A 40 6.69 -8.59 -11.06
CA ASP A 40 6.46 -9.56 -10.00
C ASP A 40 5.87 -10.84 -10.64
N SER A 41 6.78 -11.73 -11.06
CA SER A 41 6.43 -13.00 -11.72
C SER A 41 5.72 -13.98 -10.78
N LEU A 42 5.91 -13.86 -9.47
CA LEU A 42 5.26 -14.71 -8.46
C LEU A 42 3.77 -14.40 -8.36
N ASN A 43 3.41 -13.11 -8.38
CA ASN A 43 2.02 -12.66 -8.28
C ASN A 43 1.40 -12.29 -9.64
N ASN A 44 2.12 -12.54 -10.74
CA ASN A 44 1.71 -12.27 -12.11
C ASN A 44 1.25 -10.82 -12.36
N ARG A 45 2.05 -9.85 -11.91
CA ARG A 45 1.72 -8.42 -12.01
C ARG A 45 2.95 -7.58 -12.34
N VAL A 46 2.70 -6.43 -12.94
CA VAL A 46 3.71 -5.39 -13.18
C VAL A 46 3.47 -4.26 -12.20
N ASN A 47 4.46 -3.99 -11.36
CA ASN A 47 4.46 -2.84 -10.47
C ASN A 47 4.94 -1.63 -11.26
N ILE A 48 4.18 -0.54 -11.21
CA ILE A 48 4.47 0.71 -11.91
C ILE A 48 4.59 1.82 -10.85
N GLY A 49 5.83 2.22 -10.59
CA GLY A 49 6.21 3.32 -9.73
C GLY A 49 6.38 4.62 -10.51
N PHE A 50 5.86 5.71 -9.95
CA PHE A 50 6.05 7.07 -10.45
C PHE A 50 5.68 8.08 -9.35
N THR A 51 6.23 9.29 -9.44
CA THR A 51 5.91 10.37 -8.53
C THR A 51 4.51 10.90 -8.80
N LYS A 52 3.67 10.93 -7.76
CA LYS A 52 2.29 11.41 -7.82
C LYS A 52 2.19 12.81 -7.24
N GLU A 53 1.59 13.71 -8.00
CA GLU A 53 1.29 15.09 -7.64
C GLU A 53 -0.21 15.21 -7.31
N ALA A 54 -0.56 16.19 -6.48
CA ALA A 54 -1.95 16.40 -6.09
C ALA A 54 -2.76 17.05 -7.23
N ASN A 55 -4.04 16.68 -7.33
CA ASN A 55 -4.95 17.15 -8.38
C ASN A 55 -4.44 16.89 -9.81
N ALA A 56 -3.66 15.82 -10.00
CA ALA A 56 -3.06 15.50 -11.27
C ALA A 56 -3.84 14.41 -12.00
N ARG A 57 -3.72 14.44 -13.33
CA ARG A 57 -4.22 13.40 -14.22
C ARG A 57 -3.07 12.82 -14.99
N TYR A 58 -3.09 11.51 -15.12
CA TYR A 58 -2.05 10.75 -15.78
C TYR A 58 -2.64 9.86 -16.85
N LEU A 59 -1.94 9.77 -17.97
CA LEU A 59 -2.24 8.85 -19.05
C LEU A 59 -1.05 7.91 -19.21
N ILE A 60 -1.27 6.62 -18.98
CA ILE A 60 -0.30 5.58 -19.28
C ILE A 60 -0.73 4.91 -20.58
N ASN A 61 0.13 4.96 -21.58
CA ASN A 61 -0.04 4.28 -22.85
C ASN A 61 0.89 3.06 -22.87
N LEU A 62 0.32 1.90 -23.16
CA LEU A 62 1.05 0.67 -23.39
C LEU A 62 0.95 0.37 -24.88
N PHE A 63 2.04 0.51 -25.61
CA PHE A 63 2.07 0.21 -27.03
C PHE A 63 2.09 -1.31 -27.28
N PRO A 64 1.71 -1.78 -28.48
CA PRO A 64 1.72 -3.19 -28.79
C PRO A 64 3.09 -3.83 -28.53
N GLY A 65 3.12 -4.99 -27.88
CA GLY A 65 4.37 -5.64 -27.48
C GLY A 65 4.95 -5.15 -26.15
N ALA A 66 4.25 -4.29 -25.39
CA ALA A 66 4.72 -3.86 -24.07
C ALA A 66 4.71 -5.00 -23.04
N ILE A 67 3.74 -5.91 -23.15
CA ILE A 67 3.64 -7.12 -22.34
C ILE A 67 3.58 -8.32 -23.27
N THR A 68 4.38 -9.35 -22.96
CA THR A 68 4.34 -10.65 -23.63
C THR A 68 3.96 -11.70 -22.61
N ASP A 69 2.90 -12.45 -22.91
CA ASP A 69 2.47 -13.56 -22.06
C ASP A 69 3.22 -14.86 -22.37
N PHE A 70 2.98 -15.88 -21.54
CA PHE A 70 3.60 -17.20 -21.66
C PHE A 70 3.32 -17.89 -23.01
N PHE A 71 2.21 -17.58 -23.68
CA PHE A 71 1.88 -18.14 -24.99
C PHE A 71 2.50 -17.33 -26.15
N GLY A 72 3.28 -16.29 -25.83
CA GLY A 72 3.83 -15.37 -26.81
C GLY A 72 2.79 -14.41 -27.40
N ALA A 73 1.59 -14.37 -26.81
CA ALA A 73 0.57 -13.40 -27.19
C ALA A 73 0.92 -12.03 -26.60
N THR A 74 0.52 -10.99 -27.34
CA THR A 74 0.63 -9.60 -26.89
C THR A 74 -0.71 -8.90 -27.02
N HIS A 75 -0.76 -7.68 -26.55
CA HIS A 75 -1.93 -6.80 -26.62
C HIS A 75 -1.74 -5.76 -27.72
N ASP A 76 -2.86 -5.18 -28.18
CA ASP A 76 -2.84 -3.93 -28.93
C ASP A 76 -2.68 -2.74 -27.94
N THR A 77 -2.71 -1.50 -28.42
CA THR A 77 -2.52 -0.31 -27.61
C THR A 77 -3.55 -0.21 -26.48
N LEU A 78 -3.06 -0.06 -25.24
CA LEU A 78 -3.90 0.15 -24.05
C LEU A 78 -3.65 1.53 -23.46
N ASN A 79 -4.73 2.25 -23.15
CA ASN A 79 -4.68 3.59 -22.58
C ASN A 79 -5.33 3.57 -21.19
N LEU A 80 -4.54 3.77 -20.15
CA LEU A 80 -4.96 3.77 -18.76
C LEU A 80 -4.96 5.21 -18.25
N ARG A 81 -6.09 5.65 -17.68
CA ARG A 81 -6.23 6.98 -17.11
C ARG A 81 -6.24 6.89 -15.59
N LEU A 82 -5.33 7.60 -14.94
CA LEU A 82 -5.24 7.67 -13.50
C LEU A 82 -5.43 9.11 -13.04
N THR A 83 -6.06 9.28 -11.88
CA THR A 83 -6.26 10.59 -11.27
C THR A 83 -5.90 10.54 -9.80
N THR A 84 -5.29 11.61 -9.31
CA THR A 84 -5.01 11.85 -7.89
C THR A 84 -5.93 12.95 -7.38
N GLY A 85 -6.46 12.76 -6.17
CA GLY A 85 -7.22 13.79 -5.46
C GLY A 85 -6.32 14.93 -4.96
N SER A 86 -6.94 15.92 -4.32
CA SER A 86 -6.24 16.96 -3.56
C SER A 86 -5.77 16.41 -2.21
N TYR A 87 -4.76 16.99 -1.59
CA TYR A 87 -4.39 16.62 -0.22
C TYR A 87 -5.55 16.85 0.78
N ALA A 88 -6.42 17.81 0.51
CA ALA A 88 -7.60 18.09 1.34
C ALA A 88 -8.68 17.00 1.21
N ASP A 89 -8.60 16.11 0.22
CA ASP A 89 -9.55 15.01 0.06
C ASP A 89 -9.24 13.86 1.04
N TYR A 90 -8.07 13.87 1.68
CA TYR A 90 -7.58 12.82 2.57
C TYR A 90 -7.44 13.33 4.01
N GLY A 91 -7.40 12.40 4.96
CA GLY A 91 -7.05 12.68 6.35
C GLY A 91 -5.63 12.23 6.68
N ASN A 92 -5.14 12.70 7.84
CA ASN A 92 -3.89 12.27 8.44
C ASN A 92 -4.17 11.73 9.85
N LEU A 93 -3.48 10.66 10.23
CA LEU A 93 -3.55 10.08 11.56
C LEU A 93 -2.15 9.97 12.16
N ARG A 94 -1.93 10.61 13.29
CA ARG A 94 -0.76 10.46 14.15
C ARG A 94 -1.11 9.57 15.33
N LEU A 95 -0.45 8.42 15.43
CA LEU A 95 -0.63 7.47 16.52
C LEU A 95 0.61 7.44 17.42
N ASN A 96 0.39 7.70 18.70
CA ASN A 96 1.38 7.54 19.76
C ASN A 96 1.11 6.24 20.52
N LEU A 97 2.15 5.44 20.76
CA LEU A 97 2.04 4.26 21.63
C LEU A 97 2.59 4.59 23.01
N ALA A 98 1.84 4.27 24.06
CA ALA A 98 2.21 4.48 25.46
C ALA A 98 2.12 3.16 26.25
N GLY A 99 2.68 3.13 27.46
CA GLY A 99 2.66 1.93 28.31
C GLY A 99 3.77 0.93 27.98
N GLU A 100 3.50 -0.37 28.15
CA GLU A 100 4.50 -1.45 28.02
C GLU A 100 4.64 -1.96 26.58
N VAL A 101 5.00 -1.05 25.67
CA VAL A 101 5.16 -1.37 24.25
C VAL A 101 6.44 -2.18 24.02
N LYS A 102 6.33 -3.34 23.38
CA LYS A 102 7.46 -4.18 22.96
C LYS A 102 7.73 -3.99 21.48
N TYR A 103 9.01 -4.04 21.10
CA TYR A 103 9.47 -3.95 19.72
C TYR A 103 10.30 -5.19 19.35
N PRO A 104 10.38 -5.58 18.06
CA PRO A 104 9.73 -4.91 16.94
C PRO A 104 8.24 -5.19 16.84
N LEU A 105 7.52 -4.28 16.17
CA LEU A 105 6.08 -4.40 15.99
C LEU A 105 5.65 -3.82 14.63
N ILE A 106 4.52 -4.29 14.16
CA ILE A 106 3.82 -3.77 12.98
C ILE A 106 2.54 -3.09 13.46
N VAL A 107 2.39 -1.80 13.15
CA VAL A 107 1.12 -1.08 13.34
C VAL A 107 0.34 -1.16 12.05
N GLN A 108 -0.86 -1.71 12.10
CA GLN A 108 -1.74 -1.79 10.94
C GLN A 108 -3.00 -0.95 11.15
N LEU A 109 -3.29 -0.14 10.14
CA LEU A 109 -4.57 0.52 9.97
C LEU A 109 -5.44 -0.39 9.09
N THR A 110 -6.54 -0.91 9.62
CA THR A 110 -7.44 -1.80 8.90
C THR A 110 -8.81 -1.16 8.72
N ASN A 111 -9.55 -1.60 7.70
CA ASN A 111 -10.98 -1.29 7.63
C ASN A 111 -11.77 -2.12 8.66
N GLU A 112 -13.09 -1.89 8.75
CA GLU A 112 -13.98 -2.62 9.66
C GLU A 112 -14.09 -4.12 9.37
N GLN A 113 -13.70 -4.56 8.17
CA GLN A 113 -13.64 -5.98 7.78
C GLN A 113 -12.30 -6.64 8.15
N GLY A 114 -11.36 -5.88 8.74
CA GLY A 114 -10.03 -6.37 9.10
C GLY A 114 -9.02 -6.42 7.94
N MET A 115 -9.37 -5.85 6.78
CA MET A 115 -8.45 -5.73 5.64
C MET A 115 -7.48 -4.59 5.89
N THR A 116 -6.18 -4.86 5.80
CA THR A 116 -5.11 -3.88 5.98
C THR A 116 -5.17 -2.81 4.89
N SER A 117 -5.25 -1.55 5.30
CA SER A 117 -5.18 -0.37 4.42
C SER A 117 -3.77 0.20 4.38
N ARG A 118 -3.11 0.30 5.55
CA ARG A 118 -1.74 0.76 5.70
C ARG A 118 -1.07 0.00 6.83
N GLU A 119 0.24 -0.17 6.73
CA GLU A 119 1.04 -0.76 7.79
C GLU A 119 2.39 -0.07 7.92
N ILE A 120 2.89 -0.04 9.15
CA ILE A 120 4.15 0.60 9.50
C ILE A 120 4.90 -0.32 10.45
N TYR A 121 6.07 -0.79 10.02
CA TYR A 121 7.00 -1.56 10.85
C TYR A 121 7.90 -0.62 11.65
N ALA A 122 8.14 -0.96 12.91
CA ALA A 122 9.07 -0.25 13.77
C ALA A 122 9.86 -1.21 14.66
N THR A 123 11.16 -0.95 14.80
CA THR A 123 12.07 -1.66 15.71
C THR A 123 12.34 -0.88 16.99
N GLU A 124 11.93 0.38 17.05
CA GLU A 124 12.17 1.29 18.17
C GLU A 124 10.97 2.24 18.39
N PRO A 125 10.83 2.83 19.60
CA PRO A 125 9.79 3.80 19.89
C PRO A 125 9.78 4.97 18.93
N ARG A 126 8.66 5.16 18.24
CA ARG A 126 8.42 6.32 17.37
C ARG A 126 6.94 6.67 17.29
N VAL A 127 6.68 7.84 16.74
CA VAL A 127 5.35 8.26 16.34
C VAL A 127 5.00 7.61 15.01
N PHE A 128 3.80 7.06 14.90
CA PHE A 128 3.33 6.41 13.68
C PHE A 128 2.42 7.36 12.91
N GLU A 129 2.84 7.76 11.72
CA GLU A 129 2.12 8.75 10.90
C GLU A 129 1.53 8.07 9.66
N PHE A 130 0.20 8.06 9.59
CA PHE A 130 -0.56 7.60 8.44
C PHE A 130 -1.09 8.81 7.69
N ASN A 131 -0.32 9.25 6.70
CA ASN A 131 -0.65 10.43 5.90
C ASN A 131 -1.46 10.06 4.66
N THR A 132 -2.29 10.99 4.21
CA THR A 132 -3.09 10.85 2.98
C THR A 132 -4.01 9.63 2.96
N ILE A 133 -4.58 9.25 4.11
CA ILE A 133 -5.53 8.14 4.18
C ILE A 133 -6.92 8.56 3.73
N GLU A 134 -7.64 7.66 3.06
CA GLU A 134 -9.00 7.96 2.56
C GLU A 134 -9.98 8.21 3.71
N PRO A 135 -10.97 9.11 3.56
CA PRO A 135 -12.00 9.31 4.59
C PRO A 135 -12.84 8.04 4.80
N ALA A 136 -12.65 7.37 5.94
CA ALA A 136 -13.36 6.16 6.30
C ALA A 136 -13.29 5.87 7.80
N ARG A 137 -13.96 4.79 8.22
CA ARG A 137 -13.81 4.22 9.56
C ARG A 137 -12.69 3.21 9.56
N TYR A 138 -11.74 3.39 10.46
CA TYR A 138 -10.58 2.55 10.61
C TYR A 138 -10.48 1.93 12.00
N LEU A 139 -9.83 0.78 12.04
CA LEU A 139 -9.39 0.10 13.24
C LEU A 139 -7.86 0.09 13.26
N ILE A 140 -7.27 0.05 14.45
CA ILE A 140 -5.83 -0.11 14.62
C ILE A 140 -5.58 -1.46 15.28
N ARG A 141 -4.60 -2.19 14.77
CA ARG A 141 -4.02 -3.34 15.48
C ARG A 141 -2.50 -3.24 15.53
N LEU A 142 -1.93 -3.66 16.64
CA LEU A 142 -0.51 -3.82 16.86
C LEU A 142 -0.18 -5.30 16.78
N ILE A 143 0.85 -5.65 16.03
CA ILE A 143 1.31 -7.02 15.87
C ILE A 143 2.75 -7.05 16.37
N PHE A 144 3.03 -7.82 17.41
CA PHE A 144 4.38 -7.93 17.95
C PHE A 144 5.15 -8.96 17.13
N ASP A 145 6.07 -8.46 16.31
CA ASP A 145 6.89 -9.27 15.41
C ASP A 145 8.03 -9.91 16.21
N THR A 146 7.80 -11.13 16.68
CA THR A 146 8.78 -11.83 17.53
C THR A 146 9.94 -12.40 16.73
N ASN A 147 9.77 -12.57 15.41
CA ASN A 147 10.76 -13.21 14.54
C ASN A 147 11.52 -12.20 13.66
N GLN A 148 11.14 -10.93 13.71
CA GLN A 148 11.77 -9.77 13.06
C GLN A 148 11.77 -9.82 11.53
N ASN A 149 10.76 -10.47 10.93
CA ASN A 149 10.67 -10.58 9.47
C ASN A 149 9.82 -9.47 8.82
N GLY A 150 9.22 -8.57 9.62
CA GLY A 150 8.40 -7.45 9.16
C GLY A 150 7.07 -7.86 8.55
N LYS A 151 6.62 -9.10 8.75
CA LYS A 151 5.35 -9.64 8.24
C LYS A 151 4.54 -10.17 9.40
N TRP A 152 3.22 -10.06 9.27
CA TRP A 152 2.33 -10.72 10.21
C TRP A 152 2.33 -12.23 9.93
N ASP A 153 2.89 -13.01 10.86
CA ASP A 153 2.87 -14.46 10.77
C ASP A 153 1.74 -15.08 11.59
N THR A 154 0.93 -15.88 10.90
CA THR A 154 0.03 -16.82 11.55
C THR A 154 0.81 -18.00 12.12
N GLY A 155 0.33 -18.57 13.23
CA GLY A 155 0.96 -19.74 13.84
C GLY A 155 1.05 -20.92 12.87
N ASP A 156 2.08 -21.75 13.04
CA ASP A 156 2.31 -22.95 12.23
C ASP A 156 2.05 -24.18 13.11
N TYR A 157 0.92 -24.86 12.86
CA TYR A 157 0.53 -26.04 13.63
C TYR A 157 1.53 -27.18 13.50
N LEU A 158 2.09 -27.40 12.29
CA LEU A 158 3.03 -28.49 12.02
C LEU A 158 4.37 -28.23 12.71
N LYS A 159 4.81 -26.97 12.77
CA LYS A 159 6.02 -26.55 13.49
C LYS A 159 5.76 -26.23 14.97
N LYS A 160 4.52 -26.34 15.45
CA LYS A 160 4.09 -25.97 16.80
C LYS A 160 4.45 -24.53 17.19
N LEU A 161 4.45 -23.62 16.22
CA LEU A 161 4.71 -22.20 16.45
C LEU A 161 3.39 -21.50 16.76
N GLN A 162 3.38 -20.75 17.87
CA GLN A 162 2.24 -19.90 18.22
C GLN A 162 2.14 -18.72 17.25
N PRO A 163 0.92 -18.21 16.97
CA PRO A 163 0.75 -16.98 16.21
C PRO A 163 1.35 -15.80 16.96
N GLU A 164 1.75 -14.78 16.20
CA GLU A 164 2.21 -13.53 16.77
C GLU A 164 1.11 -12.84 17.57
N GLN A 165 1.51 -12.18 18.66
CA GLN A 165 0.56 -11.50 19.54
C GLN A 165 -0.01 -10.27 18.84
N VAL A 166 -1.33 -10.17 18.81
CA VAL A 166 -2.05 -9.03 18.23
C VAL A 166 -2.85 -8.32 19.30
N LEU A 167 -2.70 -6.99 19.40
CA LEU A 167 -3.52 -6.12 20.25
C LEU A 167 -4.36 -5.19 19.39
N TYR A 168 -5.65 -5.13 19.67
CA TYR A 168 -6.58 -4.26 18.97
C TYR A 168 -6.82 -2.99 19.76
N TYR A 169 -6.80 -1.85 19.08
CA TYR A 169 -7.29 -0.62 19.65
C TYR A 169 -8.82 -0.67 19.69
N GLY A 170 -9.40 -0.63 20.89
CA GLY A 170 -10.85 -0.85 21.07
C GLY A 170 -11.76 0.26 20.51
N LYS A 171 -11.18 1.35 19.99
CA LYS A 171 -11.91 2.50 19.44
C LYS A 171 -11.84 2.48 17.92
N VAL A 172 -12.99 2.64 17.28
CA VAL A 172 -13.09 2.91 15.84
C VAL A 172 -12.70 4.37 15.60
N LEU A 173 -11.76 4.60 14.68
CA LEU A 173 -11.34 5.94 14.27
C LEU A 173 -12.13 6.37 13.05
N GLU A 174 -12.89 7.45 13.17
CA GLU A 174 -13.58 8.06 12.04
C GLU A 174 -12.68 9.15 11.45
N VAL A 175 -12.06 8.84 10.32
CA VAL A 175 -11.19 9.77 9.60
C VAL A 175 -12.02 10.49 8.55
N ARG A 176 -11.87 11.82 8.50
CA ARG A 176 -12.54 12.67 7.51
C ARG A 176 -11.50 13.37 6.62
N ALA A 177 -11.96 13.84 5.47
CA ALA A 177 -11.16 14.64 4.56
C ALA A 177 -10.67 15.92 5.26
N ASN A 178 -9.42 16.29 5.01
CA ASN A 178 -8.76 17.47 5.56
C ASN A 178 -8.69 17.51 7.10
N TRP A 179 -8.73 16.35 7.76
CA TRP A 179 -8.56 16.23 9.21
C TRP A 179 -7.18 15.72 9.58
N GLU A 180 -6.65 16.24 10.68
CA GLU A 180 -5.50 15.68 11.38
C GLU A 180 -6.02 15.10 12.70
N LEU A 181 -5.89 13.78 12.84
CA LEU A 181 -6.29 13.05 14.03
C LEU A 181 -5.04 12.64 14.80
N GLU A 182 -4.99 12.95 16.09
CA GLU A 182 -3.94 12.48 16.99
C GLU A 182 -4.54 11.58 18.07
N GLU A 183 -4.06 10.34 18.14
CA GLU A 183 -4.54 9.34 19.10
C GLU A 183 -3.38 8.72 19.86
N THR A 184 -3.64 8.38 21.12
CA THR A 184 -2.68 7.65 21.96
C THR A 184 -3.25 6.30 22.32
N PHE A 185 -2.53 5.24 21.97
CA PHE A 185 -2.84 3.88 22.37
C PHE A 185 -1.92 3.46 23.52
N THR A 186 -2.49 3.39 24.72
CA THR A 186 -1.82 2.79 25.88
C THR A 186 -1.90 1.27 25.82
N VAL A 187 -0.76 0.62 25.60
CA VAL A 187 -0.58 -0.83 25.61
C VAL A 187 -0.53 -1.34 27.05
N GLN A 188 -1.40 -2.28 27.36
CA GLN A 188 -1.49 -3.00 28.63
C GLN A 188 -1.76 -4.49 28.33
N TYR A 189 -1.16 -5.39 29.10
CA TYR A 189 -1.25 -6.86 28.94
C TYR A 189 -2.24 -7.48 29.91
#